data_AF-A0A1Q5N8X6-F1
#
_entry.id   AF-A0A1Q5N8X6-F1
#
_cell.length_a   1.000
_cell.length_b   1.000
_cell.length_c   1.000
_cell.angle_alpha   90.00
_cell.angle_beta   90.00
_cell.angle_gamma   90.00
#
_symmetry.space_group_name_H-M   'P 1'
#
loop_
_entity.id
_entity.type
_entity.pdbx_description
1 polymer ?
#
loop_
_entity_poly.entity_id
_entity_poly.type
_entity_poly.pdbx_seq_one_letter_code
_entity_poly.pdbx_strand_id
1 'polypeptide(L)'
;MDLLLDTGRAPGDILVLTTGDPHPWAAHELSFGEAAYWAQHDAGDDVFYADAAQAQRAAGRPVVVLAVNGGPVAAVAGTLPAALARAGALLIVCGDPQQANSVLGAGV
;
A
#
# COMPACT_ATOMS: atom_id res chain seq x y z
N MET A 1 3.46 -7.85 -8.33
CA MET A 1 1.99 -7.87 -8.15
C MET A 1 1.42 -9.09 -8.85
N ASP A 2 1.85 -9.36 -10.10
CA ASP A 2 1.49 -10.58 -10.86
C ASP A 2 1.64 -11.87 -10.05
N LEU A 3 2.75 -12.08 -9.35
CA LEU A 3 2.94 -13.29 -8.52
C LEU A 3 1.86 -13.50 -7.44
N LEU A 4 1.29 -12.42 -6.87
CA LEU A 4 0.21 -12.54 -5.88
C LEU A 4 -1.09 -12.99 -6.55
N LEU A 5 -1.36 -12.47 -7.75
CA LEU A 5 -2.52 -12.88 -8.53
C LEU A 5 -2.35 -14.30 -9.07
N ASP A 6 -1.15 -14.65 -9.53
CA ASP A 6 -0.80 -15.98 -10.04
C ASP A 6 -0.89 -17.07 -8.95
N THR A 7 -0.79 -16.67 -7.67
CA THR A 7 -0.99 -17.57 -6.52
C THR A 7 -2.43 -17.61 -6.02
N GLY A 8 -3.37 -16.97 -6.74
CA GLY A 8 -4.81 -17.07 -6.51
C GLY A 8 -5.38 -16.05 -5.52
N ARG A 9 -4.65 -15.00 -5.15
CA ARG A 9 -5.25 -13.88 -4.39
C ARG A 9 -6.21 -13.11 -5.26
N ALA A 10 -7.40 -12.81 -4.73
CA ALA A 10 -8.33 -11.93 -5.42
C ALA A 10 -7.74 -10.50 -5.45
N PRO A 11 -7.92 -9.73 -6.54
CA PRO A 11 -7.49 -8.33 -6.59
C PRO A 11 -8.01 -7.50 -5.41
N GLY A 12 -9.28 -7.70 -5.04
CA GLY A 12 -9.92 -7.12 -3.85
C GLY A 12 -9.22 -7.39 -2.52
N ASP A 13 -8.38 -8.42 -2.42
CA ASP A 13 -7.64 -8.76 -1.21
C ASP A 13 -6.35 -7.95 -1.04
N ILE A 14 -5.99 -7.12 -2.03
CA ILE A 14 -4.70 -6.44 -2.08
C ILE A 14 -4.88 -4.94 -1.91
N LEU A 15 -4.22 -4.37 -0.90
CA LEU A 15 -4.05 -2.93 -0.70
C LEU A 15 -2.60 -2.56 -1.02
N VAL A 16 -2.37 -1.57 -1.86
CA VAL A 16 -1.03 -1.03 -2.14
C VAL A 16 -0.93 0.38 -1.54
N LEU A 17 0.06 0.59 -0.68
CA LEU A 17 0.38 1.88 -0.07
C LEU A 17 1.68 2.41 -0.67
N THR A 18 1.68 3.64 -1.18
CA THR A 18 2.88 4.31 -1.72
C THR A 18 3.35 5.41 -0.78
N THR A 19 4.67 5.59 -0.61
CA THR A 19 5.24 6.66 0.26
C THR A 19 5.68 7.90 -0.51
N GLY A 20 5.74 7.81 -1.83
CA GLY A 20 6.02 8.90 -2.77
C GLY A 20 4.88 9.03 -3.78
N ASP A 21 5.24 9.13 -5.06
CA ASP A 21 4.25 9.35 -6.12
C ASP A 21 3.17 8.25 -6.15
N PRO A 22 1.91 8.63 -6.41
CA PRO A 22 0.83 7.66 -6.57
C PRO A 22 1.09 6.79 -7.79
N HIS A 23 0.53 5.58 -7.77
CA HIS A 23 0.51 4.73 -8.96
C HIS A 23 -0.20 5.46 -10.12
N PRO A 24 0.31 5.42 -11.38
CA PRO A 24 -0.27 6.17 -12.49
C PRO A 24 -1.76 5.89 -12.73
N TRP A 25 -2.19 4.65 -12.52
CA TRP A 25 -3.62 4.31 -12.57
C TRP A 25 -4.42 5.01 -11.47
N ALA A 26 -3.93 5.02 -10.23
CA ALA A 26 -4.59 5.72 -9.13
C ALA A 26 -4.69 7.22 -9.36
N ALA A 27 -3.62 7.82 -9.90
CA ALA A 27 -3.61 9.24 -10.28
C ALA A 27 -4.65 9.54 -11.36
N HIS A 28 -4.82 8.65 -12.33
CA HIS A 28 -5.85 8.77 -13.36
C HIS A 28 -7.26 8.65 -12.77
N GLU A 29 -7.53 7.62 -11.95
CA GLU A 29 -8.85 7.42 -11.34
C GLU A 29 -9.25 8.57 -10.40
N LEU A 30 -8.30 9.05 -9.57
CA LEU A 30 -8.50 10.21 -8.71
C LEU A 30 -8.87 11.47 -9.49
N SER A 31 -8.44 11.59 -10.75
CA SER A 31 -8.79 12.73 -11.61
C SER A 31 -10.30 12.80 -11.93
N PHE A 32 -11.03 11.69 -11.80
CA PHE A 32 -12.49 11.65 -11.93
C PHE A 32 -13.22 11.97 -10.61
N GLY A 33 -12.50 12.10 -9.50
CA GLY A 33 -13.03 12.58 -8.23
C GLY A 33 -12.74 11.63 -7.06
N GLU A 34 -12.30 12.21 -5.95
CA GLU A 34 -11.88 11.47 -4.75
C GLU A 34 -13.01 10.60 -4.18
N ALA A 35 -14.25 11.10 -4.12
CA ALA A 35 -15.36 10.34 -3.56
C ALA A 35 -15.66 9.07 -4.35
N ALA A 36 -15.66 9.15 -5.69
CA ALA A 36 -15.85 8.00 -6.57
C ALA A 36 -14.68 7.00 -6.43
N TYR A 37 -13.45 7.51 -6.33
CA TYR A 37 -12.27 6.68 -6.11
C TYR A 37 -12.35 5.88 -4.81
N TRP A 38 -12.68 6.53 -3.69
CA TRP A 38 -12.81 5.82 -2.41
C TRP A 38 -14.00 4.87 -2.35
N ALA A 39 -15.06 5.09 -3.14
CA ALA A 39 -16.12 4.09 -3.27
C ALA A 39 -15.62 2.78 -3.92
N GLN A 40 -14.59 2.81 -4.76
CA GLN A 40 -13.94 1.60 -5.29
C GLN A 40 -13.23 0.82 -4.18
N HIS A 41 -12.69 1.52 -3.17
CA HIS A 41 -12.09 0.87 -2.00
C HIS A 41 -13.14 0.05 -1.24
N ASP A 42 -14.31 0.66 -1.01
CA ASP A 42 -15.43 0.06 -0.29
C ASP A 42 -16.05 -1.10 -1.08
N ALA A 43 -16.10 -1.00 -2.42
CA ALA A 43 -16.57 -2.07 -3.29
C ALA A 43 -15.69 -3.32 -3.20
N GLY A 44 -14.36 -3.14 -3.11
CA GLY A 44 -13.44 -4.25 -2.89
C GLY A 44 -13.29 -5.21 -4.07
N ASP A 45 -13.65 -4.78 -5.29
CA ASP A 45 -13.60 -5.62 -6.48
C ASP A 45 -12.19 -5.74 -7.08
N ASP A 46 -11.37 -4.69 -6.93
CA ASP A 46 -10.02 -4.59 -7.52
C ASP A 46 -8.95 -4.20 -6.49
N VAL A 47 -7.68 -4.28 -6.89
CA VAL A 47 -6.55 -3.76 -6.12
C VAL A 47 -6.74 -2.27 -5.87
N PHE A 48 -6.67 -1.89 -4.60
CA PHE A 48 -6.78 -0.50 -4.23
C PHE A 48 -5.41 0.10 -3.93
N TYR A 49 -5.18 1.32 -4.39
CA TYR A 49 -3.93 2.05 -4.19
C TYR A 49 -4.22 3.27 -3.32
N ALA A 50 -3.33 3.58 -2.39
CA ALA A 50 -3.44 4.79 -1.59
C ALA A 50 -2.07 5.33 -1.21
N ASP A 51 -2.01 6.63 -0.95
CA ASP A 51 -0.86 7.20 -0.26
C ASP A 51 -0.76 6.62 1.16
N ALA A 52 0.44 6.33 1.63
CA ALA A 52 0.67 5.75 2.95
C ALA A 52 0.20 6.67 4.10
N ALA A 53 0.09 7.98 3.89
CA ALA A 53 -0.53 8.91 4.84
C ALA A 53 -2.05 8.71 4.98
N GLN A 54 -2.69 8.05 4.01
CA GLN A 54 -4.11 7.67 4.05
C GLN A 54 -4.33 6.26 4.62
N ALA A 55 -3.29 5.58 5.10
CA ALA A 55 -3.38 4.21 5.61
C ALA A 55 -4.42 4.06 6.73
N GLN A 56 -4.58 5.07 7.59
CA GLN A 56 -5.58 5.07 8.67
C GLN A 56 -7.02 5.15 8.16
N ARG A 57 -7.24 5.74 6.98
CA ARG A 57 -8.57 5.80 6.34
C ARG A 57 -8.93 4.48 5.68
N ALA A 58 -7.94 3.74 5.16
CA ALA A 58 -8.18 2.49 4.47
C ALA A 58 -8.73 1.40 5.41
N ALA A 59 -9.71 0.65 4.92
CA ALA A 59 -10.09 -0.64 5.47
C ALA A 59 -8.93 -1.64 5.31
N GLY A 60 -8.86 -2.59 6.25
CA GLY A 60 -7.85 -3.65 6.20
C GLY A 60 -8.10 -4.62 5.05
N ARG A 61 -7.03 -5.20 4.51
CA ARG A 61 -7.07 -6.23 3.47
C ARG A 61 -6.15 -7.40 3.83
N PRO A 62 -6.42 -8.63 3.35
CA PRO A 62 -5.56 -9.78 3.63
C PRO A 62 -4.09 -9.55 3.28
N VAL A 63 -3.81 -8.86 2.18
CA VAL A 63 -2.45 -8.51 1.75
C VAL A 63 -2.29 -7.00 1.63
N VAL A 64 -1.26 -6.45 2.28
CA VAL A 64 -0.84 -5.06 2.10
C VAL A 64 0.56 -5.03 1.50
N VAL A 65 0.74 -4.23 0.46
CA VAL A 65 2.04 -3.95 -0.15
C VAL A 65 2.41 -2.51 0.17
N LEU A 66 3.44 -2.28 0.97
CA LEU A 66 4.03 -0.96 1.18
C LEU A 66 5.16 -0.74 0.16
N ALA A 67 4.86 0.03 -0.88
CA ALA A 67 5.82 0.49 -1.86
C ALA A 67 6.54 1.75 -1.36
N VAL A 68 7.78 1.58 -0.90
CA VAL A 68 8.70 2.64 -0.50
C VAL A 68 9.33 3.24 -1.76
N ASN A 69 8.63 4.20 -2.37
CA ASN A 69 8.99 4.83 -3.64
C ASN A 69 9.33 6.33 -3.52
N GLY A 70 9.54 6.81 -2.29
CA GLY A 70 9.91 8.20 -2.03
C GLY A 70 9.75 8.57 -0.55
N GLY A 71 10.20 9.78 -0.21
CA GLY A 71 10.09 10.33 1.14
C GLY A 71 11.25 9.96 2.07
N PRO A 72 11.44 10.72 3.17
CA PRO A 72 12.51 10.49 4.12
C PRO A 72 12.29 9.20 4.91
N VAL A 73 13.37 8.47 5.23
CA VAL A 73 13.37 7.19 5.97
C VAL A 73 12.50 7.27 7.23
N ALA A 74 12.58 8.36 8.00
CA ALA A 74 11.79 8.54 9.22
C ALA A 74 10.27 8.62 8.96
N ALA A 75 9.85 9.22 7.84
CA ALA A 75 8.44 9.25 7.47
C ALA A 75 7.96 7.85 7.06
N VAL A 76 8.76 7.12 6.28
CA VAL A 76 8.49 5.72 5.94
C VAL A 76 8.41 4.83 7.19
N ALA A 77 9.25 5.09 8.20
CA ALA A 77 9.18 4.40 9.49
C ALA A 77 7.86 4.65 10.22
N GLY A 78 7.35 5.88 10.15
CA GLY A 78 6.06 6.23 10.72
C GLY A 78 4.87 5.51 10.07
N THR A 79 4.98 5.06 8.81
CA THR A 79 3.85 4.42 8.09
C THR A 79 3.78 2.92 8.29
N LEU A 80 4.87 2.25 8.68
CA LEU A 80 4.90 0.81 8.92
C LEU A 80 3.85 0.30 9.91
N PRO A 81 3.67 0.91 11.10
CA PRO A 81 2.64 0.46 12.03
C PRO A 81 1.23 0.55 11.45
N ALA A 82 0.95 1.62 10.68
CA ALA A 82 -0.35 1.79 10.04
C ALA A 82 -0.55 0.75 8.92
N ALA A 83 0.46 0.52 8.08
CA ALA A 83 0.42 -0.50 7.03
C ALA A 83 0.22 -1.90 7.62
N LEU A 84 0.94 -2.23 8.70
CA LEU A 84 0.79 -3.49 9.42
C LEU A 84 -0.60 -3.66 10.01
N ALA A 85 -1.18 -2.60 10.60
CA ALA A 85 -2.54 -2.63 11.13
C ALA A 85 -3.63 -2.78 10.06
N ARG A 86 -3.31 -2.60 8.77
CA ARG A 86 -4.20 -2.88 7.64
C ARG A 86 -4.01 -4.29 7.07
N ALA A 87 -2.89 -4.96 7.36
CA ALA A 87 -2.60 -6.29 6.86
C ALA A 87 -3.27 -7.37 7.71
N GLY A 88 -4.24 -8.08 7.13
CA GLY A 88 -4.93 -9.18 7.80
C GLY A 88 -4.10 -10.47 7.87
N ALA A 89 -3.22 -10.70 6.90
CA ALA A 89 -2.41 -11.92 6.83
C ALA A 89 -0.95 -11.65 6.43
N LEU A 90 -0.70 -10.70 5.53
CA LEU A 90 0.64 -10.47 4.98
C LEU A 90 0.89 -8.99 4.72
N LEU A 91 2.02 -8.49 5.23
CA LEU A 91 2.62 -7.22 4.83
C LEU A 91 3.85 -7.50 3.97
N ILE A 92 3.91 -6.92 2.78
CA ILE A 92 5.06 -6.95 1.89
C ILE A 92 5.61 -5.53 1.80
N VAL A 93 6.91 -5.35 2.01
CA VAL A 93 7.58 -4.05 1.82
C VAL A 93 8.43 -4.14 0.56
N CYS A 94 8.19 -3.24 -0.39
CA CYS A 94 8.89 -3.17 -1.66
C CYS A 94 9.58 -1.81 -1.79
N GLY A 95 10.86 -1.77 -2.14
CA GLY A 95 11.59 -0.52 -2.33
C GLY A 95 13.09 -0.75 -2.29
N ASP A 96 13.86 0.32 -2.11
CA ASP A 96 15.30 0.20 -1.88
C ASP A 96 15.58 -0.71 -0.67
N PRO A 97 16.39 -1.78 -0.79
CA PRO A 97 16.61 -2.73 0.29
C PRO A 97 17.27 -2.08 1.52
N GLN A 98 18.11 -1.06 1.32
CA GLN A 98 18.81 -0.38 2.40
C GLN A 98 17.84 0.51 3.18
N GLN A 99 16.96 1.23 2.47
CA GLN A 99 15.85 1.97 3.06
C GLN A 99 14.92 0.99 3.79
N ALA A 100 14.38 -0.03 3.12
CA ALA A 100 13.47 -1.01 3.73
C ALA A 100 14.05 -1.68 4.98
N ASN A 101 15.31 -2.13 4.95
CA ASN A 101 15.97 -2.75 6.11
C ASN A 101 16.18 -1.76 7.26
N SER A 102 16.53 -0.51 6.94
CA SER A 102 16.65 0.55 7.96
C SER A 102 15.33 0.80 8.68
N VAL A 103 14.21 0.64 7.97
CA VAL A 103 12.88 0.88 8.53
C VAL A 103 12.34 -0.32 9.31
N LEU A 104 12.67 -1.54 8.87
CA LEU A 104 12.27 -2.79 9.52
C LEU A 104 13.10 -3.10 10.80
N GLY A 105 14.09 -2.26 11.13
CA GLY A 105 14.95 -2.49 12.29
C GLY A 105 15.87 -3.71 12.13
N ALA A 106 16.07 -4.19 10.89
CA ALA A 106 17.05 -5.22 10.57
C ALA A 106 18.46 -4.60 10.58
N GLY A 107 18.93 -4.27 11.79
CA GLY A 107 20.33 -3.98 12.05
C GLY A 107 21.14 -5.26 11.91
N VAL A 108 22.21 -5.19 11.12
CA VAL A 108 23.33 -6.13 11.19
C VAL A 108 23.98 -6.13 12.57
#